data_AF-G3V241-F1
#
_entry.id   AF-G3V241-F1
#
_cell.length_a   1.000
_cell.length_b   1.000
_cell.length_c   1.000
_cell.angle_alpha   90.00
_cell.angle_beta   90.00
_cell.angle_gamma   90.00
#
_symmetry.space_group_name_H-M   'P 1'
#
loop_
_entity.id
_entity.type
_entity.pdbx_description
1 polymer ?
#
loop_
_entity_poly.entity_id
_entity_poly.type
_entity_poly.pdbx_seq_one_letter_code
_entity_poly.pdbx_strand_id
1 'polypeptide(L)'
;MAIRAQHSNAAQTQTGEANRGWTGQESLSDSDPEMWELLQREKDRQCRGLELIASENFCSRAALEALGSCLNNKYSEGYPGKRYYGGAEVVDEIELLCQRRALEAFDLDPAQWGVNVQPYSGSPANLAVYTALLQPHDRIMG
;
A
#
# COMPACT_ATOMS: atom_id res chain seq x y z
N MET A 1 -5.45 60.22 44.84
CA MET A 1 -4.96 58.91 44.35
C MET A 1 -6.17 58.14 43.82
N ALA A 2 -6.41 58.26 42.51
CA ALA A 2 -7.56 57.66 41.84
C ALA A 2 -7.08 56.48 41.00
N ILE A 3 -7.73 55.31 41.12
CA ILE A 3 -7.56 54.24 40.15
C ILE A 3 -8.96 53.83 39.69
N ARG A 4 -9.33 54.33 38.51
CA ARG A 4 -10.52 53.94 37.74
C ARG A 4 -10.31 52.54 37.20
N ALA A 5 -11.24 51.64 37.48
CA ALA A 5 -11.39 50.39 36.73
C ALA A 5 -11.87 50.74 35.31
N GLN A 6 -11.00 50.53 34.32
CA GLN A 6 -11.36 50.60 32.91
C GLN A 6 -11.84 49.22 32.47
N HIS A 7 -13.13 49.12 32.14
CA HIS A 7 -13.67 48.04 31.32
C HIS A 7 -13.06 48.15 29.92
N SER A 8 -12.17 47.24 29.55
CA SER A 8 -11.79 47.02 28.16
C SER A 8 -12.71 45.95 27.56
N ASN A 9 -13.57 46.38 26.64
CA ASN A 9 -14.22 45.50 25.68
C ASN A 9 -13.14 45.02 24.70
N ALA A 10 -12.54 43.85 24.96
CA ALA A 10 -11.73 43.15 23.99
C ALA A 10 -12.61 42.15 23.25
N ALA A 11 -12.57 42.24 21.93
CA ALA A 11 -13.37 41.47 20.98
C ALA A 11 -13.41 39.98 21.33
N GLN A 12 -14.61 39.41 21.28
CA GLN A 12 -14.80 37.96 21.17
C GLN A 12 -14.29 37.52 19.79
N THR A 13 -12.98 37.32 19.68
CA THR A 13 -12.42 36.52 18.59
C THR A 13 -12.90 35.09 18.83
N GLN A 14 -13.63 34.54 17.87
CA GLN A 14 -14.18 33.18 17.92
C GLN A 14 -13.05 32.17 18.18
N THR A 15 -12.85 31.77 19.43
CA THR A 15 -12.07 30.58 19.79
C THR A 15 -12.96 29.37 19.55
N GLY A 16 -13.02 28.95 18.29
CA GLY A 16 -13.94 27.92 17.82
C GLY A 16 -13.30 26.83 16.97
N GLU A 17 -11.97 26.74 16.89
CA GLU A 17 -11.33 25.53 16.39
C GLU A 17 -11.02 24.65 17.60
N ALA A 18 -12.01 23.81 17.94
CA ALA A 18 -11.77 22.67 18.79
C ALA A 18 -10.61 21.88 18.17
N ASN A 19 -9.55 21.68 18.96
CA ASN A 19 -8.41 20.82 18.67
C ASN A 19 -8.94 19.41 18.32
N ARG A 20 -9.32 19.17 17.06
CA ARG A 20 -9.65 17.85 16.54
C ARG A 20 -8.31 17.12 16.50
N GLY A 21 -8.00 16.42 17.60
CA GLY A 21 -6.78 15.63 17.70
C GLY A 21 -6.66 14.64 16.55
N TRP A 22 -5.43 14.30 16.18
CA TRP A 22 -5.15 13.37 15.08
C TRP A 22 -5.82 12.01 15.30
N THR A 23 -6.64 11.58 14.35
CA THR A 23 -7.40 10.32 14.41
C THR A 23 -6.86 9.24 13.47
N GLY A 24 -6.11 9.63 12.43
CA GLY A 24 -5.69 8.71 11.37
C GLY A 24 -6.85 8.27 10.48
N GLN A 25 -7.95 9.03 10.46
CA GLN A 25 -9.18 8.76 9.70
C GLN A 25 -9.59 9.95 8.82
N GLU A 26 -8.81 11.02 8.84
CA GLU A 26 -8.96 12.18 7.98
C GLU A 26 -8.75 11.78 6.52
N SER A 27 -9.42 12.48 5.60
CA SER A 27 -9.19 12.27 4.17
C SER A 27 -7.83 12.86 3.77
N LEU A 28 -7.19 12.27 2.75
CA LEU A 28 -5.91 12.79 2.25
C LEU A 28 -6.04 14.25 1.78
N SER A 29 -7.18 14.63 1.18
CA SER A 29 -7.41 16.00 0.74
C SER A 29 -7.47 17.02 1.88
N ASP A 30 -7.89 16.61 3.08
CA ASP A 30 -7.91 17.48 4.25
C ASP A 30 -6.57 17.46 5.00
N SER A 31 -5.96 16.28 5.14
CA SER A 31 -4.73 16.09 5.91
C SER A 31 -3.47 16.57 5.17
N ASP A 32 -3.42 16.36 3.85
CA ASP A 32 -2.30 16.72 2.98
C ASP A 32 -2.82 17.18 1.59
N PRO A 33 -3.31 18.44 1.51
CA PRO A 33 -3.79 19.02 0.26
C PRO A 33 -2.75 19.08 -0.86
N GLU A 34 -1.46 19.22 -0.51
CA GLU A 34 -0.37 19.29 -1.47
C GLU A 34 -0.18 17.95 -2.19
N MET A 35 -0.11 16.85 -1.43
CA MET A 35 -0.06 15.50 -2.01
C MET A 35 -1.33 15.19 -2.80
N TRP A 36 -2.51 15.58 -2.30
CA TRP A 36 -3.77 15.39 -3.02
C TRP A 36 -3.78 16.08 -4.39
N GLU A 37 -3.30 17.32 -4.48
CA GLU A 37 -3.21 18.05 -5.75
C GLU A 37 -2.31 17.32 -6.76
N LEU A 38 -1.16 16.80 -6.32
CA LEU A 38 -0.25 16.02 -7.16
C LEU A 38 -0.92 14.73 -7.68
N LEU A 39 -1.68 14.02 -6.84
CA LEU A 39 -2.42 12.83 -7.25
C LEU A 39 -3.49 13.14 -8.30
N GLN A 40 -4.23 14.23 -8.13
CA GLN A 40 -5.25 14.64 -9.12
C GLN A 40 -4.60 15.03 -10.46
N ARG A 41 -3.46 15.72 -10.42
CA ARG A 41 -2.70 16.09 -11.63
C ARG A 41 -2.17 14.87 -12.38
N GLU A 42 -1.67 13.85 -11.68
CA GLU A 42 -1.25 12.60 -12.32
C GLU A 42 -2.45 11.81 -12.85
N LYS A 43 -3.57 11.79 -12.11
CA LYS A 43 -4.80 11.15 -12.59
C LYS A 43 -5.30 11.78 -13.89
N ASP A 44 -5.30 13.11 -13.97
CA ASP A 44 -5.67 13.84 -15.19
C ASP A 44 -4.67 13.57 -16.34
N ARG A 45 -3.36 13.53 -16.06
CA ARG A 45 -2.34 13.15 -17.05
C ARG A 45 -2.65 11.79 -17.67
N GLN A 46 -2.93 10.78 -16.84
CA GLN A 46 -3.27 9.43 -17.28
C GLN A 46 -4.58 9.40 -18.10
N CYS A 47 -5.58 10.18 -17.71
CA CYS A 47 -6.88 10.21 -18.40
C CYS A 47 -6.83 10.94 -19.75
N ARG A 48 -6.03 12.00 -19.87
CA ARG A 48 -5.93 12.80 -21.12
C ARG A 48 -4.88 12.27 -22.09
N GLY A 49 -3.92 11.48 -21.61
CA GLY A 49 -2.84 10.92 -22.41
C GLY A 49 -3.25 9.66 -23.16
N LEU A 50 -2.64 9.43 -24.33
CA LEU A 50 -2.63 8.12 -24.97
C LEU A 50 -1.40 7.37 -24.44
N GLU A 51 -1.61 6.49 -23.48
CA GLU A 51 -0.52 5.74 -22.84
C GLU A 51 -0.09 4.58 -23.76
N LEU A 52 1.11 4.69 -24.32
CA LEU A 52 1.67 3.76 -25.31
C LEU A 52 2.93 3.03 -24.80
N ILE A 53 3.27 3.21 -23.53
CA ILE A 53 4.35 2.45 -22.89
C ILE A 53 3.91 0.99 -22.77
N ALA A 54 4.60 0.08 -23.45
CA ALA A 54 4.17 -1.31 -23.60
C ALA A 54 4.00 -2.10 -22.28
N SER A 55 4.68 -1.69 -21.23
CA SER A 55 4.63 -2.33 -19.91
C SER A 55 3.62 -1.71 -18.94
N GLU A 56 3.05 -0.55 -19.27
CA GLU A 56 2.08 0.11 -18.40
C GLU A 56 0.66 -0.40 -18.66
N ASN A 57 -0.17 -0.33 -17.61
CA ASN A 57 -1.57 -0.72 -17.67
C ASN A 57 -2.37 0.04 -16.59
N PHE A 58 -3.69 0.07 -16.71
CA PHE A 58 -4.57 0.68 -15.73
C PHE A 58 -5.13 -0.37 -14.77
N CYS A 59 -4.73 -0.28 -13.50
CA CYS A 59 -5.19 -1.20 -12.47
C CYS A 59 -6.70 -1.05 -12.21
N SER A 60 -7.39 -2.18 -12.00
CA SER A 60 -8.82 -2.15 -11.67
C SER A 60 -9.07 -1.48 -10.32
N ARG A 61 -10.22 -0.83 -10.17
CA ARG A 61 -10.63 -0.23 -8.89
C ARG A 61 -10.61 -1.26 -7.74
N ALA A 62 -11.10 -2.47 -7.99
CA ALA A 62 -11.15 -3.52 -6.98
C ALA A 62 -9.74 -3.91 -6.46
N ALA A 63 -8.74 -3.97 -7.34
CA ALA A 63 -7.36 -4.24 -6.93
C ALA A 63 -6.75 -3.07 -6.13
N LEU A 64 -7.03 -1.83 -6.52
CA LEU A 64 -6.58 -0.64 -5.78
C LEU A 64 -7.25 -0.53 -4.39
N GLU A 65 -8.52 -0.93 -4.25
CA GLU A 65 -9.21 -0.98 -2.95
C GLU A 65 -8.55 -1.99 -1.99
N ALA A 66 -8.10 -3.14 -2.49
CA ALA A 66 -7.35 -4.10 -1.68
C ALA A 66 -5.96 -3.56 -1.29
N LEU A 67 -5.28 -2.86 -2.20
CA LEU A 67 -3.94 -2.28 -1.95
C LEU A 67 -3.96 -1.22 -0.85
N GLY A 68 -5.02 -0.39 -0.79
CA GLY A 68 -5.22 0.63 0.24
C GLY A 68 -5.92 0.15 1.51
N SER A 69 -5.91 -1.14 1.81
CA SER A 69 -6.65 -1.74 2.92
C SER A 69 -5.83 -1.89 4.21
N CYS A 70 -6.47 -2.37 5.28
CA CYS A 70 -5.82 -2.64 6.56
C CYS A 70 -4.78 -3.78 6.51
N LEU A 71 -4.67 -4.52 5.41
CA LEU A 71 -3.63 -5.55 5.22
C LEU A 71 -2.23 -4.97 5.38
N ASN A 72 -2.03 -3.69 5.03
CA ASN A 72 -0.77 -2.97 5.21
C ASN A 72 -0.29 -2.96 6.69
N ASN A 73 -1.21 -3.10 7.65
CA ASN A 73 -0.88 -3.07 9.07
C ASN A 73 -0.38 -4.43 9.58
N LYS A 74 -0.52 -5.51 8.79
CA LYS A 74 -0.21 -6.86 9.24
C LYS A 74 1.20 -7.27 8.86
N TYR A 75 1.96 -7.65 9.89
CA TYR A 75 3.28 -8.23 9.75
C TYR A 75 3.20 -9.77 9.75
N SER A 76 3.67 -10.42 8.69
CA SER A 76 3.46 -11.87 8.46
C SER A 76 4.69 -12.60 7.92
N GLU A 77 5.85 -12.36 8.54
CA GLU A 77 7.08 -13.10 8.21
C GLU A 77 6.90 -14.63 8.29
N GLY A 78 7.53 -15.33 7.34
CA GLY A 78 7.40 -16.76 7.13
C GLY A 78 6.40 -17.10 6.03
N TYR A 79 5.87 -18.32 6.08
CA TYR A 79 4.89 -18.84 5.11
C TYR A 79 3.61 -19.30 5.82
N PRO A 80 2.49 -19.46 5.10
CA PRO A 80 1.26 -19.99 5.68
C PRO A 80 1.46 -21.27 6.49
N GLY A 81 0.90 -21.33 7.69
CA GLY A 81 1.08 -22.44 8.63
C GLY A 81 2.45 -22.53 9.32
N LYS A 82 3.42 -21.68 8.96
CA LYS A 82 4.76 -21.58 9.55
C LYS A 82 5.19 -20.11 9.70
N ARG A 83 4.33 -19.29 10.29
CA ARG A 83 4.60 -17.88 10.59
C ARG A 83 5.44 -17.74 11.85
N TYR A 84 6.26 -16.69 11.88
CA TYR A 84 7.07 -16.36 13.05
C TYR A 84 6.24 -15.66 14.15
N TYR A 85 5.13 -15.02 13.75
CA TYR A 85 4.26 -14.24 14.63
C TYR A 85 2.80 -14.70 14.50
N GLY A 86 2.04 -14.55 15.59
CA GLY A 86 0.61 -14.91 15.63
C GLY A 86 -0.31 -13.90 14.93
N GLY A 87 -1.62 -14.21 14.91
CA GLY A 87 -2.66 -13.37 14.31
C GLY A 87 -2.58 -13.29 12.78
N ALA A 88 -2.21 -14.39 12.13
CA ALA A 88 -1.95 -14.47 10.69
C ALA A 88 -3.00 -15.30 9.93
N GLU A 89 -4.06 -15.75 10.61
CA GLU A 89 -5.09 -16.64 10.06
C GLU A 89 -5.70 -16.12 8.75
N VAL A 90 -6.10 -14.84 8.70
CA VAL A 90 -6.70 -14.25 7.50
C VAL A 90 -5.66 -14.04 6.39
N VAL A 91 -4.45 -13.59 6.73
CA VAL A 91 -3.40 -13.35 5.72
C VAL A 91 -2.83 -14.67 5.16
N ASP A 92 -2.88 -15.75 5.92
CA ASP A 92 -2.59 -17.10 5.43
C ASP A 92 -3.62 -17.54 4.40
N GLU A 93 -4.91 -17.33 4.67
CA GLU A 93 -5.98 -17.61 3.69
C GLU A 93 -5.82 -16.79 2.41
N ILE A 94 -5.49 -15.50 2.53
CA ILE A 94 -5.25 -14.60 1.40
C ILE A 94 -4.04 -15.06 0.57
N GLU A 95 -2.92 -15.39 1.22
CA GLU A 95 -1.71 -15.82 0.52
C GLU A 95 -1.94 -17.15 -0.20
N LEU A 96 -2.57 -18.13 0.46
CA LEU A 96 -2.93 -19.41 -0.15
C LEU A 96 -3.94 -19.23 -1.29
N LEU A 97 -4.89 -18.31 -1.17
CA LEU A 97 -5.84 -17.98 -2.23
C LEU A 97 -5.13 -17.36 -3.43
N CYS A 98 -4.19 -16.44 -3.20
CA CYS A 98 -3.37 -15.83 -4.24
C CYS A 98 -2.56 -16.89 -4.99
N GLN A 99 -1.91 -17.80 -4.26
CA GLN A 99 -1.17 -18.93 -4.86
C GLN A 99 -2.08 -19.83 -5.71
N ARG A 100 -3.26 -20.23 -5.19
CA ARG A 100 -4.20 -21.06 -5.96
C ARG A 100 -4.66 -20.36 -7.24
N ARG A 101 -5.04 -19.08 -7.15
CA ARG A 101 -5.48 -18.29 -8.32
C ARG A 101 -4.35 -18.07 -9.32
N ALA A 102 -3.11 -17.94 -8.86
CA ALA A 102 -1.95 -17.83 -9.74
C ALA A 102 -1.78 -19.13 -10.54
N LEU A 103 -1.76 -20.30 -9.88
CA LEU A 103 -1.66 -21.59 -10.58
C LEU A 103 -2.82 -21.80 -11.56
N GLU A 104 -4.05 -21.49 -11.13
CA GLU A 104 -5.26 -21.58 -11.99
C GLU A 104 -5.17 -20.67 -13.21
N ALA A 105 -4.73 -19.42 -13.05
CA ALA A 105 -4.62 -18.45 -14.15
C ALA A 105 -3.61 -18.87 -15.23
N PHE A 106 -2.61 -19.67 -14.87
CA PHE A 106 -1.60 -20.20 -15.78
C PHE A 106 -1.83 -21.68 -16.17
N ASP A 107 -3.00 -22.25 -15.84
CA ASP A 107 -3.36 -23.64 -16.12
C ASP A 107 -2.33 -24.67 -15.62
N LEU A 108 -1.86 -24.48 -14.39
CA LEU A 108 -0.82 -25.30 -13.78
C LEU A 108 -1.41 -26.28 -12.76
N ASP A 109 -1.05 -27.56 -12.90
CA ASP A 109 -1.37 -28.61 -11.94
C ASP A 109 -0.64 -28.36 -10.60
N PRO A 110 -1.36 -28.17 -9.47
CA PRO A 110 -0.75 -27.97 -8.16
C PRO A 110 0.11 -29.14 -7.66
N ALA A 111 -0.04 -30.34 -8.22
CA ALA A 111 0.82 -31.48 -7.91
C ALA A 111 2.21 -31.37 -8.58
N GLN A 112 2.32 -30.58 -9.65
CA GLN A 112 3.55 -30.42 -10.42
C GLN A 112 4.21 -29.05 -10.18
N TRP A 113 3.41 -28.03 -9.86
CA TRP A 113 3.86 -26.66 -9.73
C TRP A 113 3.54 -26.07 -8.36
N GLY A 114 4.53 -25.39 -7.80
CA GLY A 114 4.34 -24.46 -6.68
C GLY A 114 4.56 -23.02 -7.16
N VAL A 115 4.09 -22.05 -6.37
CA VAL A 115 4.29 -20.62 -6.65
C VAL A 115 4.54 -19.87 -5.35
N ASN A 116 5.50 -18.94 -5.39
CA ASN A 116 5.74 -17.98 -4.32
C ASN A 116 5.22 -16.61 -4.77
N VAL A 117 4.29 -16.04 -4.01
CA VAL A 117 3.60 -14.76 -4.30
C VAL A 117 4.11 -13.59 -3.45
N GLN A 118 5.19 -13.79 -2.69
CA GLN A 118 5.79 -12.77 -1.81
C GLN A 118 6.79 -11.80 -2.46
N PRO A 119 7.40 -12.05 -3.65
CA PRO A 119 8.33 -11.07 -4.22
C PRO A 119 7.70 -9.70 -4.44
N TYR A 120 8.38 -8.64 -3.95
CA TYR A 120 7.84 -7.28 -3.95
C TYR A 120 7.67 -6.66 -5.36
N SER A 121 8.45 -7.13 -6.33
CA SER A 121 8.38 -6.74 -7.75
C SER A 121 9.17 -7.75 -8.59
N GLY A 122 9.31 -7.50 -9.90
CA GLY A 122 10.02 -8.39 -10.82
C GLY A 122 11.51 -8.57 -10.50
N SER A 123 12.23 -7.48 -10.22
CA SER A 123 13.68 -7.56 -9.93
C SER A 123 14.00 -8.37 -8.65
N PRO A 124 13.29 -8.17 -7.52
CA PRO A 124 13.43 -9.05 -6.36
C PRO A 124 13.09 -10.51 -6.64
N ALA A 125 12.10 -10.80 -7.49
CA ALA A 125 11.75 -12.18 -7.87
C ALA A 125 12.92 -12.88 -8.58
N ASN A 126 13.53 -12.21 -9.56
CA ASN A 126 14.69 -12.74 -10.29
C ASN A 126 15.89 -12.97 -9.36
N LEU A 127 16.19 -12.00 -8.49
CA LEU A 127 17.30 -12.13 -7.55
C LEU A 127 17.09 -13.32 -6.60
N ALA A 128 15.86 -13.52 -6.12
CA ALA A 128 15.53 -14.65 -5.25
C ALA A 128 15.76 -16.00 -5.96
N VAL A 129 15.42 -16.12 -7.25
CA VAL A 129 15.70 -17.32 -8.05
C VAL A 129 17.20 -17.59 -8.15
N TYR A 130 18.00 -16.56 -8.47
CA TYR A 130 19.46 -16.72 -8.58
C TYR A 130 20.07 -17.14 -7.25
N THR A 131 19.70 -16.48 -6.15
CA THR A 131 20.21 -16.83 -4.82
C THR A 131 19.76 -18.23 -4.37
N ALA A 132 18.58 -18.68 -4.79
CA ALA A 132 18.08 -20.02 -4.44
C ALA A 132 18.83 -21.14 -5.18
N LEU A 133 19.27 -20.91 -6.42
CA LEU A 133 19.80 -21.95 -7.30
C LEU A 133 21.32 -21.91 -7.48
N LEU A 134 21.92 -20.72 -7.36
CA LEU A 134 23.31 -20.47 -7.71
C LEU A 134 24.13 -20.04 -6.50
N GLN A 135 25.42 -20.37 -6.53
CA GLN A 135 26.40 -19.80 -5.63
C GLN A 135 26.91 -18.45 -6.16
N PRO A 136 27.45 -17.59 -5.28
CA PRO A 136 28.21 -16.43 -5.74
C PRO A 136 29.28 -16.83 -6.77
N HIS A 137 29.33 -16.11 -7.89
CA HIS A 137 30.22 -16.32 -9.04
C HIS A 137 29.87 -17.45 -10.03
N ASP A 138 28.76 -18.17 -9.82
CA ASP A 138 28.20 -19.01 -10.88
C ASP A 138 27.78 -18.17 -12.09
N ARG A 139 27.74 -18.80 -13.27
CA ARG A 139 27.53 -18.12 -14.55
C ARG A 139 26.05 -18.02 -14.88
N ILE A 140 25.62 -16.84 -15.30
CA ILE A 140 24.28 -16.57 -15.86
C ILE A 140 24.45 -16.07 -17.29
N MET A 141 23.54 -16.45 -18.18
CA MET A 141 23.34 -15.83 -19.49
C MET A 141 21.85 -15.47 -19.60
N GLY A 142 21.55 -14.27 -20.10
CA GLY A 142 20.19 -13.75 -20.26
C GLY A 142 19.98 -13.16 -21.64
#